data_AF-A0A5J4QQN5-F1
#
_entry.id   AF-A0A5J4QQN5-F1
#
_cell.length_a   1.000
_cell.length_b   1.000
_cell.length_c   1.000
_cell.angle_alpha   90.00
_cell.angle_beta   90.00
_cell.angle_gamma   90.00
#
_symmetry.space_group_name_H-M   'P 1'
#
loop_
_entity.id
_entity.type
_entity.pdbx_description
1 polymer ?
#
loop_
_entity_poly.entity_id
_entity_poly.type
_entity_poly.pdbx_seq_one_letter_code
_entity_poly.pdbx_strand_id
1 'polypeptide(L)'
;MFDRELVLEELQRIEETLLHILDRTQKIATVDDFLSTPWGMDMLDVACIRLEAIGETLKSIDKHSEGQLLSKYPSIPWKKIMGMRDVIAHHYFEVDADVVFNIVKNSIPPLLEIIKQMKQDL
;
A
#
# COMPACT_ATOMS: atom_id res chain seq x y z
N MET A 1 17.11 -9.14 18.58
CA MET A 1 15.74 -9.62 18.35
C MET A 1 14.88 -8.38 18.31
N PHE A 2 14.22 -8.12 17.19
CA PHE A 2 13.45 -6.90 17.02
C PHE A 2 12.17 -6.92 17.85
N ASP A 3 11.65 -5.73 18.13
CA ASP A 3 10.41 -5.54 18.88
C ASP A 3 9.21 -6.07 18.06
N ARG A 4 8.73 -7.26 18.43
CA ARG A 4 7.63 -7.92 17.73
C ARG A 4 6.30 -7.21 17.93
N GLU A 5 6.08 -6.62 19.10
CA GLU A 5 4.83 -5.93 19.41
C GLU A 5 4.71 -4.68 18.53
N LEU A 6 5.78 -3.89 18.46
CA LEU A 6 5.85 -2.74 17.56
C LEU A 6 5.62 -3.12 16.08
N VAL A 7 6.27 -4.18 15.61
CA VAL A 7 6.11 -4.64 14.22
C VAL A 7 4.70 -5.15 13.94
N LEU A 8 4.05 -5.81 14.91
CA LEU A 8 2.65 -6.25 14.79
C LEU A 8 1.70 -5.04 14.69
N GLU A 9 1.93 -3.98 15.47
CA GLU A 9 1.16 -2.74 15.36
C GLU A 9 1.33 -2.08 13.99
N GLU A 10 2.55 -2.03 13.46
CA GLU A 10 2.82 -1.49 12.12
C GLU A 10 2.14 -2.32 11.01
N LEU A 11 2.15 -3.65 11.12
CA LEU A 11 1.44 -4.52 10.19
C LEU A 11 -0.08 -4.36 10.28
N GLN A 12 -0.63 -4.21 11.48
CA GLN A 12 -2.04 -3.92 11.69
C GLN A 12 -2.44 -2.60 11.01
N ARG A 13 -1.63 -1.56 11.15
CA ARG A 13 -1.87 -0.26 10.48
C ARG A 13 -1.83 -0.38 8.95
N ILE A 14 -0.94 -1.19 8.40
CA ILE A 14 -0.90 -1.47 6.96
C ILE A 14 -2.18 -2.18 6.53
N GLU A 15 -2.60 -3.22 7.24
CA GLU A 15 -3.83 -3.96 6.94
C GLU A 15 -5.05 -3.03 6.92
N GLU A 16 -5.24 -2.20 7.95
CA GLU A 16 -6.33 -1.23 8.03
C GLU A 16 -6.28 -0.24 6.87
N THR A 17 -5.10 0.22 6.49
CA THR A 17 -4.91 1.16 5.39
C THR A 17 -5.26 0.52 4.04
N LEU A 18 -4.86 -0.73 3.81
CA LEU A 18 -5.21 -1.48 2.60
C LEU A 18 -6.72 -1.70 2.50
N LEU A 19 -7.36 -2.11 3.58
CA LEU A 19 -8.82 -2.29 3.65
C LEU A 19 -9.55 -0.97 3.39
N HIS A 20 -9.07 0.13 3.97
CA HIS A 20 -9.65 1.46 3.73
C HIS A 20 -9.54 1.85 2.26
N ILE A 21 -8.41 1.62 1.58
CA ILE A 21 -8.31 1.90 0.14
C ILE A 21 -9.33 1.06 -0.64
N LEU A 22 -9.44 -0.24 -0.36
CA LEU A 22 -10.37 -1.13 -1.06
C LEU A 22 -11.83 -0.69 -0.87
N ASP A 23 -12.23 -0.32 0.35
CA ASP A 23 -13.58 0.15 0.64
C ASP A 23 -13.88 1.47 -0.10
N ARG A 24 -12.98 2.46 -0.02
CA ARG A 24 -13.19 3.78 -0.62
C ARG A 24 -13.23 3.72 -2.14
N THR A 25 -12.48 2.81 -2.75
CA THR A 25 -12.39 2.65 -4.20
C THR A 25 -13.30 1.57 -4.76
N GLN A 26 -14.19 0.98 -3.94
CA GLN A 26 -15.02 -0.16 -4.36
C GLN A 26 -15.91 0.14 -5.58
N LYS A 27 -16.36 1.40 -5.73
CA LYS A 27 -17.22 1.85 -6.84
C LYS A 27 -16.44 2.29 -8.09
N ILE A 28 -15.12 2.33 -8.02
CA ILE A 28 -14.26 2.63 -9.17
C ILE A 28 -14.10 1.33 -9.96
N ALA A 29 -14.75 1.22 -11.11
CA ALA A 29 -14.73 0.02 -11.96
C ALA A 29 -13.71 0.14 -13.11
N THR A 30 -13.42 1.36 -13.52
CA THR A 30 -12.53 1.72 -14.62
C THR A 30 -11.62 2.87 -14.21
N VAL A 31 -10.58 3.13 -15.00
CA VAL A 31 -9.71 4.29 -14.80
C VAL A 31 -10.48 5.59 -14.96
N ASP A 32 -11.38 5.67 -15.94
CA ASP A 32 -12.21 6.85 -16.19
C ASP A 32 -13.07 7.23 -14.96
N ASP A 33 -13.46 6.28 -14.12
CA ASP A 33 -14.23 6.56 -12.90
C ASP A 33 -13.43 7.41 -11.89
N PHE A 34 -12.10 7.35 -11.89
CA PHE A 34 -11.24 8.24 -11.10
C PHE A 34 -11.21 9.67 -11.64
N LEU A 35 -11.38 9.85 -12.95
CA LEU A 35 -11.12 11.15 -13.60
C LEU A 35 -12.40 11.91 -13.95
N SER A 36 -13.52 11.19 -14.09
CA SER A 36 -14.75 11.74 -14.65
C SER A 36 -15.57 12.55 -13.66
N THR A 37 -15.30 12.45 -12.35
CA THR A 37 -16.08 13.15 -11.31
C THR A 37 -15.19 13.71 -10.20
N PRO A 38 -15.60 14.79 -9.52
CA PRO A 38 -14.87 15.29 -8.34
C PRO A 38 -14.67 14.21 -7.27
N TRP A 39 -15.70 13.41 -7.02
CA TRP A 39 -15.60 12.29 -6.07
C TRP A 39 -14.58 11.24 -6.52
N GLY A 40 -14.52 10.93 -7.81
CA GLY A 40 -13.51 10.03 -8.39
C GLY A 40 -12.10 10.56 -8.15
N MET A 41 -11.88 11.85 -8.41
CA MET A 41 -10.58 12.49 -8.20
C MET A 41 -10.19 12.48 -6.72
N ASP A 42 -11.15 12.74 -5.81
CA ASP A 42 -10.92 12.60 -4.37
C ASP A 42 -10.51 11.17 -4.00
N MET A 43 -11.07 10.14 -4.65
CA MET A 43 -10.70 8.74 -4.38
C MET A 43 -9.31 8.41 -4.91
N LEU A 44 -8.90 9.00 -6.03
CA LEU A 44 -7.55 8.90 -6.55
C LEU A 44 -6.55 9.51 -5.55
N ASP A 45 -6.81 10.73 -5.07
CA ASP A 45 -5.99 11.40 -4.06
C ASP A 45 -5.89 10.59 -2.76
N VAL A 46 -7.02 10.05 -2.28
CA VAL A 46 -7.04 9.17 -1.10
C VAL A 46 -6.18 7.93 -1.33
N ALA A 47 -6.29 7.28 -2.50
CA ALA A 47 -5.50 6.10 -2.80
C ALA A 47 -3.99 6.43 -2.82
N CYS A 48 -3.60 7.52 -3.47
CA CYS A 48 -2.22 8.00 -3.52
C CYS A 48 -1.64 8.22 -2.12
N ILE A 49 -2.29 9.06 -1.30
CA ILE A 49 -1.82 9.39 0.05
C ILE A 49 -1.67 8.13 0.91
N ARG A 50 -2.61 7.19 0.80
CA ARG A 50 -2.59 5.96 1.60
C ARG A 50 -1.51 4.98 1.11
N LEU A 51 -1.26 4.90 -0.20
CA LEU A 51 -0.17 4.11 -0.77
C LEU A 51 1.21 4.65 -0.33
N GLU A 52 1.39 5.96 -0.25
CA GLU A 52 2.61 6.56 0.31
C GLU A 52 2.79 6.19 1.78
N ALA A 53 1.72 6.28 2.58
CA ALA A 53 1.76 5.92 3.99
C ALA A 53 2.11 4.44 4.22
N ILE A 54 1.62 3.53 3.37
CA ILE A 54 2.00 2.11 3.39
C ILE A 54 3.49 1.95 3.10
N GLY A 55 4.01 2.63 2.07
CA GLY A 55 5.43 2.59 1.72
C GLY A 55 6.34 3.04 2.86
N GLU A 56 5.99 4.14 3.54
CA GLU A 56 6.73 4.62 4.72
C GLU A 56 6.63 3.64 5.91
N THR A 57 5.46 3.07 6.16
CA THR A 57 5.30 2.09 7.25
C THR A 57 6.12 0.82 6.98
N LEU A 58 6.19 0.37 5.72
CA LEU A 58 7.05 -0.76 5.34
C LEU A 58 8.54 -0.46 5.54
N LYS A 59 9.01 0.78 5.29
CA LYS A 59 10.40 1.17 5.60
C LYS A 59 10.69 1.08 7.09
N SER A 60 9.74 1.50 7.93
CA SER A 60 9.85 1.38 9.38
C SER A 60 9.93 -0.09 9.80
N ILE A 61 9.05 -0.96 9.27
CA ILE A 61 9.09 -2.40 9.53
C ILE A 61 10.44 -3.01 9.10
N ASP A 62 10.94 -2.68 7.91
CA ASP A 62 12.23 -3.20 7.42
C ASP A 62 13.37 -2.78 8.36
N LYS A 63 13.37 -1.52 8.80
CA LYS A 63 14.33 -1.00 9.78
C LYS A 63 14.21 -1.66 11.15
N HIS A 64 13.00 -1.74 11.70
CA HIS A 64 12.75 -2.32 13.02
C HIS A 64 13.06 -3.81 13.03
N SER A 65 12.75 -4.53 11.95
CA SER A 65 13.03 -5.96 11.80
C SER A 65 14.45 -6.29 11.32
N GLU A 66 15.32 -5.29 11.17
CA GLU A 66 16.69 -5.45 10.65
C GLU A 66 16.74 -6.18 9.28
N GLY A 67 15.73 -5.98 8.43
CA GLY A 67 15.57 -6.65 7.13
C GLY A 67 15.21 -8.14 7.21
N GLN A 68 14.99 -8.68 8.39
CA GLN A 68 14.77 -10.13 8.60
C GLN A 68 13.33 -10.55 8.33
N LEU A 69 12.35 -9.66 8.49
CA LEU A 69 10.94 -10.02 8.33
C LEU A 69 10.56 -10.07 6.85
N LEU A 70 10.76 -8.98 6.11
CA LEU A 70 10.34 -8.86 4.71
C LEU A 70 11.04 -9.88 3.80
N SER A 71 12.29 -10.24 4.12
CA SER A 71 13.07 -11.25 3.37
C SER A 71 12.46 -12.65 3.40
N LYS A 72 11.57 -12.96 4.37
CA LYS A 72 10.81 -14.22 4.42
C LYS A 72 9.68 -14.29 3.38
N TYR A 73 9.33 -13.18 2.77
CA TYR A 73 8.23 -13.05 1.81
C TYR A 73 8.72 -12.51 0.47
N PRO A 74 9.60 -13.23 -0.26
CA PRO A 74 10.28 -12.71 -1.45
C PRO A 74 9.38 -12.55 -2.68
N SER A 75 8.14 -13.09 -2.64
CA SER A 75 7.15 -12.93 -3.72
C SER A 75 6.67 -11.49 -3.88
N ILE A 76 6.83 -10.66 -2.86
CA ILE A 76 6.42 -9.25 -2.87
C ILE A 76 7.62 -8.34 -3.17
N PRO A 77 7.51 -7.40 -4.12
CA PRO A 77 8.59 -6.50 -4.48
C PRO A 77 8.73 -5.35 -3.46
N TRP A 78 9.14 -5.65 -2.22
CA TRP A 78 9.18 -4.71 -1.09
C TRP A 78 9.87 -3.39 -1.39
N LYS A 79 11.03 -3.42 -2.06
CA LYS A 79 11.78 -2.22 -2.44
C LYS A 79 10.96 -1.27 -3.32
N LYS A 80 10.14 -1.81 -4.23
CA LYS A 80 9.26 -1.02 -5.09
C LYS A 80 8.13 -0.38 -4.29
N ILE A 81 7.55 -1.10 -3.34
CA ILE A 81 6.45 -0.59 -2.50
C ILE A 81 6.96 0.49 -1.54
N MET A 82 8.14 0.29 -0.94
CA MET A 82 8.78 1.33 -0.11
C MET A 82 9.12 2.58 -0.91
N GLY A 83 9.48 2.45 -2.19
CA GLY A 83 9.71 3.56 -3.12
C GLY A 83 8.45 4.21 -3.67
N MET A 84 7.25 3.80 -3.26
CA MET A 84 5.98 4.26 -3.86
C MET A 84 5.81 5.78 -3.75
N ARG A 85 6.25 6.38 -2.64
CA ARG A 85 6.22 7.83 -2.47
C ARG A 85 7.01 8.57 -3.53
N ASP A 86 8.19 8.08 -3.88
CA ASP A 86 9.02 8.72 -4.90
C ASP A 86 8.38 8.61 -6.29
N VAL A 87 7.64 7.53 -6.54
CA VAL A 87 6.86 7.34 -7.76
C VAL A 87 5.68 8.32 -7.81
N ILE A 88 4.86 8.36 -6.76
CA ILE A 88 3.65 9.20 -6.69
C ILE A 88 4.01 10.69 -6.66
N ALA A 89 5.00 11.10 -5.87
CA ALA A 89 5.37 12.50 -5.72
C ALA A 89 6.01 13.11 -6.98
N HIS A 90 6.88 12.36 -7.68
CA HIS A 90 7.48 12.87 -8.93
C HIS A 90 6.49 12.90 -10.08
N HIS A 91 5.55 11.95 -10.10
CA HIS A 91 4.56 11.87 -11.16
C HIS A 91 3.27 12.58 -10.77
N TYR A 92 3.13 13.28 -9.62
CA TYR A 92 1.82 13.75 -9.09
C TYR A 92 0.96 14.56 -10.10
N PHE A 93 1.57 15.27 -11.04
CA PHE A 93 0.87 15.98 -12.13
C PHE A 93 0.46 15.10 -13.32
N GLU A 94 1.09 13.94 -13.46
CA GLU A 94 0.87 12.88 -14.45
C GLU A 94 0.69 11.53 -13.74
N VAL A 95 0.12 11.48 -12.51
CA VAL A 95 -0.03 10.22 -11.80
C VAL A 95 -1.02 9.47 -12.65
N ASP A 96 -0.48 8.49 -13.35
CA ASP A 96 -1.21 7.74 -14.32
C ASP A 96 -2.30 7.01 -13.53
N ALA A 97 -3.53 7.49 -13.66
CA ALA A 97 -4.66 6.92 -12.96
C ALA A 97 -4.78 5.43 -13.29
N ASP A 98 -4.28 5.00 -14.45
CA ASP A 98 -4.09 3.59 -14.82
C ASP A 98 -3.15 2.86 -13.84
N VAL A 99 -2.03 3.45 -13.45
CA VAL A 99 -1.09 2.86 -12.49
C VAL A 99 -1.74 2.71 -11.13
N VAL A 100 -2.40 3.75 -10.61
CA VAL A 100 -3.08 3.68 -9.30
C VAL A 100 -4.22 2.68 -9.35
N PHE A 101 -5.04 2.71 -10.41
CA PHE A 101 -6.10 1.74 -10.63
C PHE A 101 -5.57 0.30 -10.65
N ASN A 102 -4.49 0.04 -11.39
CA ASN A 102 -3.86 -1.27 -11.44
C ASN A 102 -3.30 -1.70 -10.07
N ILE A 103 -2.71 -0.79 -9.30
CA ILE A 103 -2.26 -1.10 -7.94
C ILE A 103 -3.46 -1.49 -7.07
N VAL A 104 -4.52 -0.70 -7.08
CA VAL A 104 -5.73 -0.93 -6.29
C VAL A 104 -6.38 -2.27 -6.64
N LYS A 105 -6.51 -2.58 -7.93
CA LYS A 105 -7.20 -3.80 -8.37
C LYS A 105 -6.34 -5.06 -8.27
N ASN A 106 -5.07 -4.97 -8.60
CA ASN A 106 -4.23 -6.16 -8.83
C ASN A 106 -3.10 -6.33 -7.81
N SER A 107 -2.65 -5.26 -7.15
CA SER A 107 -1.51 -5.33 -6.21
C SER A 107 -1.92 -5.28 -4.74
N ILE A 108 -2.95 -4.50 -4.39
CA ILE A 108 -3.42 -4.40 -3.00
C ILE A 108 -3.98 -5.73 -2.48
N PRO A 109 -4.85 -6.47 -3.21
CA PRO A 109 -5.40 -7.72 -2.69
C PRO A 109 -4.33 -8.78 -2.31
N PRO A 110 -3.34 -9.12 -3.16
CA PRO A 110 -2.31 -10.07 -2.75
C PRO A 110 -1.41 -9.53 -1.63
N LEU A 111 -1.14 -8.22 -1.60
CA LEU A 111 -0.38 -7.62 -0.50
C LEU A 111 -1.12 -7.75 0.83
N LEU A 112 -2.43 -7.51 0.85
CA LEU A 112 -3.26 -7.65 2.05
C LEU A 112 -3.19 -9.07 2.64
N GLU A 113 -3.27 -10.09 1.80
CA GLU A 113 -3.19 -11.47 2.25
C GLU A 113 -1.80 -11.81 2.82
N ILE A 114 -0.73 -11.30 2.21
CA ILE A 114 0.63 -11.46 2.77
C ILE A 114 0.78 -10.73 4.10
N ILE A 115 0.26 -9.50 4.26
CA ILE A 115 0.32 -8.77 5.52
C ILE A 115 -0.43 -9.52 6.63
N LYS A 116 -1.60 -10.09 6.33
CA LYS A 116 -2.31 -10.95 7.29
C LYS A 116 -1.50 -12.19 7.66
N GLN A 117 -0.87 -12.85 6.69
CA GLN A 117 0.01 -13.98 6.96
C GLN A 117 1.19 -13.58 7.85
N MET A 118 1.83 -12.44 7.56
CA MET A 118 2.94 -11.92 8.36
C MET A 118 2.57 -11.73 9.83
N LYS A 119 1.36 -11.26 10.11
CA LYS A 119 0.85 -11.11 11.48
C LYS A 119 0.61 -12.44 12.18
N GLN A 120 0.21 -13.48 11.45
CA GLN A 120 0.01 -14.82 12.01
C GLN A 120 1.33 -15.54 12.29
N ASP A 121 2.38 -15.23 11.52
CA ASP A 121 3.69 -15.87 11.61
C ASP A 121 4.63 -15.25 12.67
N LEU A 122 4.25 -14.10 13.25
CA LEU A 122 5.02 -13.32 14.23
C LEU A 122 4.76 -13.76 15.68
#